data_AF-A0A2V9PIB2-F1
#
_entry.id   AF-A0A2V9PIB2-F1
#
_cell.length_a   1.000
_cell.length_b   1.000
_cell.length_c   1.000
_cell.angle_alpha   90.00
_cell.angle_beta   90.00
_cell.angle_gamma   90.00
#
_symmetry.space_group_name_H-M   'P 1'
#
loop_
_entity.id
_entity.type
_entity.pdbx_description
1 polymer ?
#
loop_
_entity_poly.entity_id
_entity_poly.type
_entity_poly.pdbx_seq_one_letter_code
_entity_poly.pdbx_strand_id
1 'polypeptide(L)' 'MGWSNTEFFSEEYRVVAVEAERLTIKGIVTGTVLTIINSDPATPLTAEQYPLGKLIALSDPSASAPN' A
#
# COMPACT_ATOMS: atom_id res chain seq x y z
N MET A 1 16.61 1.69 -16.96
CA MET A 1 15.91 2.73 -16.20
C MET A 1 15.57 2.13 -14.85
N GLY A 2 16.31 2.51 -13.80
CA GLY A 2 16.05 2.01 -12.46
C GLY A 2 14.97 2.87 -11.83
N TRP A 3 13.80 2.31 -11.59
CA TRP A 3 12.87 2.94 -10.67
C TRP A 3 13.49 2.84 -9.29
N SER A 4 13.97 3.96 -8.75
CA SER A 4 14.38 4.01 -7.34
C SER A 4 13.13 3.78 -6.51
N ASN A 5 13.11 2.71 -5.71
CA ASN A 5 11.99 2.34 -4.81
C ASN A 5 11.45 3.54 -4.02
N THR A 6 12.28 4.54 -3.73
CA THR A 6 11.95 5.78 -3.03
C THR A 6 10.74 6.54 -3.61
N GLU A 7 10.59 6.59 -4.94
CA GLU A 7 9.50 7.35 -5.59
C GLU A 7 8.13 6.75 -5.30
N PHE A 8 8.08 5.42 -5.17
CA PHE A 8 6.86 4.67 -4.90
C PHE A 8 6.38 4.85 -3.46
N PHE A 9 7.29 5.02 -2.51
CA PHE A 9 6.94 5.24 -1.09
C PHE A 9 6.66 6.71 -0.77
N SER A 10 7.13 7.65 -1.61
CA SER A 10 6.89 9.08 -1.39
C SER A 10 5.51 9.56 -1.88
N GLU A 11 4.74 8.69 -2.52
CA GLU A 11 3.38 8.98 -3.01
C GLU A 11 2.31 8.51 -2.02
N GLU A 12 1.20 9.26 -1.97
CA GLU A 12 -0.02 8.84 -1.30
C GLU A 12 -0.92 8.02 -2.23
N TYR A 13 -1.47 6.95 -1.69
CA TYR A 13 -2.33 6.04 -2.43
C TYR A 13 -3.71 6.00 -1.81
N ARG A 14 -4.73 6.02 -2.66
CA ARG A 14 -6.12 5.89 -2.25
C ARG A 14 -6.56 4.44 -2.33
N VAL A 15 -7.18 3.94 -1.27
CA VAL A 15 -7.79 2.60 -1.28
C VAL A 15 -8.95 2.57 -2.27
N VAL A 16 -8.90 1.66 -3.23
CA VAL A 16 -9.95 1.46 -4.24
C VAL A 16 -10.68 0.14 -4.09
N ALA A 17 -10.02 -0.88 -3.52
CA ALA A 17 -10.65 -2.14 -3.14
C ALA A 17 -9.92 -2.77 -1.95
N VAL A 18 -10.65 -3.50 -1.12
CA VAL A 18 -10.12 -4.24 0.02
C VAL A 18 -10.71 -5.64 0.02
N GLU A 19 -9.83 -6.63 0.03
CA GLU A 19 -10.11 -8.06 0.12
C GLU A 19 -9.31 -8.61 1.31
N ALA A 20 -9.75 -9.72 1.91
CA ALA A 20 -9.13 -10.29 3.12
C ALA A 20 -7.60 -10.48 3.00
N GLU A 21 -7.12 -10.82 1.81
CA GLU A 21 -5.70 -11.08 1.52
C GLU A 21 -5.08 -10.03 0.58
N ARG A 22 -5.87 -9.08 0.05
CA ARG A 22 -5.42 -8.16 -1.00
C ARG A 22 -5.98 -6.77 -0.79
N LEU A 23 -5.11 -5.76 -0.86
CA LEU A 23 -5.52 -4.36 -0.84
C LEU A 23 -5.17 -3.71 -2.16
N THR A 24 -6.16 -3.24 -2.89
CA THR A 24 -5.94 -2.47 -4.12
C THR A 24 -5.96 -0.98 -3.81
N ILE A 25 -4.90 -0.30 -4.21
CA ILE A 25 -4.70 1.13 -3.99
C ILE A 25 -4.32 1.82 -5.29
N LYS A 26 -4.59 3.12 -5.39
CA LYS A 26 -4.31 3.93 -6.57
C LYS A 26 -3.57 5.21 -6.17
N GLY A 27 -2.42 5.45 -6.78
CA GLY A 27 -1.60 6.64 -6.57
C GLY A 27 -2.39 7.88 -6.99
N ILE A 28 -2.37 8.93 -6.17
CA ILE A 28 -3.13 10.15 -6.45
C ILE A 28 -2.43 11.08 -7.44
N VAL A 29 -1.09 11.01 -7.54
CA VAL A 29 -0.27 11.84 -8.43
C VAL A 29 0.00 11.10 -9.73
N THR A 30 0.47 9.85 -9.65
CA THR A 30 0.85 9.04 -10.82
C THR A 30 -0.35 8.30 -11.44
N GLY A 31 -1.43 8.09 -10.67
CA GLY A 31 -2.56 7.26 -11.09
C GLY A 31 -2.26 5.76 -11.09
N THR A 32 -1.07 5.34 -10.61
CA THR A 32 -0.63 3.94 -10.62
C THR A 32 -1.49 3.09 -9.71
N VAL A 33 -2.01 1.98 -10.22
CA VAL A 33 -2.78 1.02 -9.42
C VAL A 33 -1.87 -0.08 -8.94
N LEU A 34 -1.90 -0.34 -7.63
CA LEU A 34 -1.08 -1.33 -6.96
C LEU A 34 -1.96 -2.28 -6.16
N THR A 35 -1.51 -3.53 -6.09
CA THR A 35 -2.15 -4.55 -5.28
C THR A 35 -1.16 -5.02 -4.23
N ILE A 36 -1.45 -4.72 -2.97
CA ILE A 36 -0.70 -5.19 -1.82
C ILE A 36 -1.27 -6.56 -1.45
N ILE A 37 -0.41 -7.56 -1.38
CA ILE A 37 -0.77 -8.89 -0.90
C ILE A 37 -0.42 -8.96 0.57
N ASN A 38 -1.41 -9.24 1.41
CA ASN A 38 -1.15 -9.51 2.80
C ASN A 38 -0.54 -10.90 2.95
N SER A 39 0.70 -10.96 3.41
CA SER A 39 1.40 -12.22 3.66
C SER A 39 1.04 -12.84 5.01
N ASP A 40 0.34 -12.10 5.88
CA ASP A 40 -0.05 -12.58 7.21
C ASP A 40 -1.51 -13.06 7.20
N PRO A 41 -1.74 -14.39 7.27
CA PRO A 41 -3.09 -14.94 7.26
C PRO A 41 -3.83 -14.75 8.61
N ALA A 42 -3.11 -14.39 9.68
CA ALA A 42 -3.70 -14.17 11.00
C ALA A 42 -4.36 -12.79 11.14
N THR A 43 -3.98 -11.83 10.30
CA THR A 43 -4.46 -10.45 10.33
C THR A 43 -5.07 -10.06 8.97
N PRO A 44 -6.26 -10.57 8.62
CA PRO A 44 -6.89 -10.25 7.34
C PRO A 44 -7.13 -8.75 7.22
N LEU A 45 -7.00 -8.23 5.99
CA LEU A 45 -7.30 -6.85 5.68
C LEU A 45 -8.81 -6.65 5.72
N THR A 46 -9.26 -5.70 6.53
CA THR A 46 -10.69 -5.37 6.66
C THR A 46 -10.98 -3.97 6.12
N ALA A 47 -12.20 -3.78 5.63
CA ALA A 47 -12.68 -2.45 5.21
C ALA A 47 -12.77 -1.45 6.38
N GLU A 48 -12.77 -1.93 7.62
CA GLU A 48 -12.69 -1.08 8.81
C GLU A 48 -11.28 -0.48 8.97
N GLN A 49 -10.23 -1.28 8.71
CA GLN A 49 -8.84 -0.82 8.75
C GLN A 49 -8.49 0.02 7.50
N TYR A 50 -8.97 -0.42 6.34
CA TYR A 50 -8.72 0.19 5.03
C TYR A 50 -10.04 0.52 4.32
N PRO A 51 -10.78 1.54 4.79
CA PRO A 51 -12.01 1.95 4.13
C PRO A 51 -11.72 2.48 2.74
N LEU A 52 -12.66 2.21 1.83
CA LEU A 52 -12.59 2.70 0.46
C LEU A 52 -12.47 4.23 0.46
N GLY A 53 -11.51 4.71 -0.32
CA GLY A 53 -11.23 6.12 -0.45
C GLY A 53 -10.29 6.70 0.60
N LYS A 54 -9.85 5.92 1.59
CA LYS A 54 -8.81 6.32 2.55
C LYS A 54 -7.47 6.51 1.84
N LEU A 55 -6.76 7.56 2.21
CA LEU A 55 -5.39 7.79 1.77
C LEU A 55 -4.44 7.04 2.70
N ILE A 56 -3.51 6.29 2.11
CA ILE A 56 -2.44 5.59 2.80
C ILE A 56 -1.11 5.95 2.15
N ALA A 57 -0.10 6.20 2.98
CA ALA A 57 1.27 6.30 2.54
C ALA A 57 1.94 4.94 2.73
N LEU A 58 2.69 4.49 1.72
CA LEU A 58 3.50 3.29 1.87
C LEU A 58 4.82 3.68 2.55
N SER A 59 5.24 2.92 3.55
CA SER A 59 6.57 3.05 4.14
C SER A 59 7.41 1.85 3.75
N ASP A 60 8.66 2.11 3.34
CA ASP A 60 9.61 1.06 3.01
C ASP A 60 10.07 0.35 4.30
N PRO A 61 9.84 -0.97 4.44
CA PRO A 61 10.29 -1.69 5.63
C PRO A 61 11.81 -1.85 5.66
N SER A 62 12.52 -1.69 4.53
CA SER A 62 13.99 -1.74 4.49
C SER A 62 14.65 -0.46 5.03
N ALA A 63 13.92 0.64 5.11
CA ALA A 63 14.31 1.86 5.83
C ALA A 63 14.24 1.70 7.35
N SER A 64 13.51 0.69 7.84
CA SER A 64 13.54 0.27 9.24
C SER A 64 14.76 -0.64 9.45
N ALA A 65 15.95 -0.04 9.53
CA ALA A 65 17.16 -0.76 9.85
C ALA A 65 16.98 -1.60 11.13
N PRO A 66 17.32 -2.89 11.14
CA PRO A 66 17.49 -3.62 12.38
C PRO A 66 18.68 -3.01 13.12
N ASN A 67 18.47 -2.58 14.37
CA ASN A 67 19.54 -2.17 15.29
C ASN A 67 20.48 -3.34 15.59
#